data_AF-A0A1Y1LGF4-F1
#
_entry.id   AF-A0A1Y1LGF4-F1
#
_cell.length_a   1.000
_cell.length_b   1.000
_cell.length_c   1.000
_cell.angle_alpha   90.00
_cell.angle_beta   90.00
_cell.angle_gamma   90.00
#
_symmetry.space_group_name_H-M   'P 1'
#
loop_
_entity.id
_entity.type
_entity.pdbx_description
1 polymer ?
#
loop_
_entity_poly.entity_id
_entity_poly.type
_entity_poly.pdbx_seq_one_letter_code
_entity_poly.pdbx_strand_id
1 'polypeptide(L)'
;NTLLSDFEKIIHECAKIGLYINSSKCELYFLNEDNPDKDSIVTNLNQLSPGIKVINENLELLGCPLTRNNANLFSKKLDDIMTLCTNLNQLSLHVGYFLLKNC
;
A
#
# COMPACT_ATOMS: atom_id res chain seq x y z
N ASN A 1 -9.56 -10.93 -19.97
CA ASN A 1 -9.01 -10.24 -18.77
C ASN A 1 -9.65 -10.83 -17.53
N THR A 2 -8.86 -11.52 -16.70
CA THR A 2 -9.34 -12.31 -15.54
C THR A 2 -10.02 -11.43 -14.48
N LEU A 3 -9.52 -10.21 -14.24
CA LEU A 3 -10.08 -9.27 -13.25
C LEU A 3 -11.56 -8.92 -13.51
N LEU A 4 -11.88 -8.47 -14.72
CA LEU A 4 -13.25 -8.06 -15.08
C LEU A 4 -14.22 -9.23 -14.96
N SER A 5 -13.85 -10.40 -15.50
CA SER A 5 -14.69 -11.59 -15.42
C SER A 5 -14.90 -12.07 -13.98
N ASP A 6 -13.90 -11.93 -13.12
CA ASP A 6 -14.03 -12.33 -11.71
C ASP A 6 -14.84 -11.31 -10.92
N PHE A 7 -14.72 -10.03 -11.22
CA PHE A 7 -15.54 -8.98 -10.60
C PHE A 7 -17.02 -9.14 -10.98
N GLU A 8 -17.34 -9.43 -12.24
CA GLU A 8 -18.69 -9.77 -12.70
C GLU A 8 -19.26 -10.98 -11.94
N LYS A 9 -18.46 -12.04 -11.75
CA LYS A 9 -18.87 -13.19 -10.95
C LYS A 9 -19.19 -12.79 -9.52
N ILE A 10 -18.36 -11.96 -8.87
CA ILE A 10 -18.63 -11.50 -7.50
C ILE A 10 -19.95 -10.74 -7.43
N ILE A 11 -20.20 -9.82 -8.38
CA ILE A 11 -21.48 -9.09 -8.45
C ILE A 11 -22.66 -10.09 -8.57
N HIS A 12 -22.53 -11.06 -9.47
CA HIS A 12 -23.56 -12.07 -9.70
C HIS A 12 -23.82 -12.95 -8.47
N GLU A 13 -22.78 -13.46 -7.81
CA GLU A 13 -22.92 -14.30 -6.62
C GLU A 13 -23.45 -13.50 -5.41
N CYS A 14 -23.04 -12.24 -5.24
CA CYS A 14 -23.61 -11.37 -4.21
C CYS A 14 -25.12 -11.19 -4.42
N ALA A 15 -25.56 -10.96 -5.66
CA ALA A 15 -26.97 -10.77 -5.98
C ALA A 15 -27.82 -11.99 -5.63
N LYS A 16 -27.30 -13.22 -5.78
CA LYS A 16 -28.02 -14.46 -5.42
C LYS A 16 -28.40 -14.53 -3.96
N ILE A 17 -27.64 -13.89 -3.08
CA ILE A 17 -27.88 -13.83 -1.64
C ILE A 17 -28.42 -12.48 -1.16
N GLY A 18 -28.89 -11.64 -2.09
CA GLY A 18 -29.46 -10.33 -1.78
C GLY A 18 -28.44 -9.27 -1.35
N LEU A 19 -27.15 -9.50 -1.61
CA LEU A 19 -26.08 -8.53 -1.37
C LEU A 19 -25.75 -7.75 -2.65
N TYR A 20 -25.19 -6.56 -2.47
CA TYR A 20 -24.70 -5.71 -3.54
C TYR A 20 -23.34 -5.13 -3.17
N ILE A 21 -22.48 -4.96 -4.17
CA ILE A 21 -21.20 -4.27 -3.99
C ILE A 21 -21.48 -2.78 -3.79
N ASN A 22 -20.91 -2.19 -2.75
CA ASN A 22 -20.93 -0.75 -2.56
C ASN A 22 -19.72 -0.13 -3.28
N SER A 23 -19.91 0.21 -4.55
CA SER A 23 -18.87 0.75 -5.43
C SER A 23 -18.20 2.00 -4.88
N SER A 24 -18.93 2.85 -4.15
CA SER A 24 -18.39 4.09 -3.58
C SER A 24 -17.42 3.85 -2.39
N LYS A 25 -17.37 2.61 -1.88
CA LYS A 25 -16.41 2.17 -0.86
C LYS A 25 -15.29 1.31 -1.45
N CYS A 26 -15.31 1.05 -2.75
CA CYS A 26 -14.31 0.27 -3.43
C CYS A 26 -13.18 1.17 -3.95
N GLU A 27 -11.97 0.65 -3.87
CA GLU A 27 -10.76 1.34 -4.29
C GLU A 27 -10.01 0.46 -5.29
N LEU A 28 -9.50 1.07 -6.36
CA LEU A 28 -8.70 0.41 -7.38
C LEU A 28 -7.31 1.03 -7.39
N TYR A 29 -6.30 0.17 -7.27
CA TYR A 29 -4.91 0.58 -7.32
C TYR A 29 -4.13 -0.25 -8.35
N PHE A 30 -3.25 0.42 -9.08
CA PHE A 30 -2.38 -0.23 -10.06
C PHE A 30 -0.97 -0.30 -9.49
N LEU A 31 -0.52 -1.50 -9.11
CA LEU A 31 0.85 -1.74 -8.61
C LEU A 31 1.93 -1.48 -9.68
N ASN A 32 1.56 -1.57 -10.96
CA ASN A 32 2.41 -1.19 -12.07
C ASN A 32 1.86 0.08 -12.71
N GLU A 33 2.57 1.19 -12.54
CA GLU A 33 2.17 2.51 -13.06
C GLU A 33 2.14 2.53 -14.60
N ASP A 34 3.00 1.75 -15.26
CA ASP A 34 3.14 1.69 -16.72
C ASP A 34 2.23 0.64 -17.38
N ASN A 35 1.15 0.22 -16.72
CA ASN A 35 0.24 -0.75 -17.32
C ASN A 35 -0.51 -0.12 -18.51
N PRO A 36 -0.29 -0.59 -19.76
CA PRO A 36 -0.92 0.00 -20.95
C PRO A 36 -2.44 -0.20 -20.98
N ASP A 37 -2.95 -1.18 -20.23
CA ASP A 37 -4.38 -1.48 -20.14
C ASP A 37 -5.09 -0.72 -19.01
N LYS A 38 -4.39 0.15 -18.27
CA LYS A 38 -4.95 0.86 -17.12
C LYS A 38 -6.25 1.58 -17.45
N ASP A 39 -6.26 2.38 -18.51
CA ASP A 39 -7.44 3.16 -18.89
C ASP A 39 -8.61 2.29 -19.37
N SER A 40 -8.30 1.20 -20.08
CA SER A 40 -9.33 0.27 -20.57
C SER A 40 -9.97 -0.50 -19.41
N ILE A 41 -9.16 -0.93 -18.42
CA ILE A 41 -9.63 -1.60 -17.21
C ILE A 41 -10.51 -0.66 -16.37
N VAL A 42 -10.07 0.59 -16.14
CA VAL A 42 -10.84 1.59 -15.39
C VAL A 42 -12.18 1.86 -16.08
N THR A 43 -12.17 2.04 -17.40
CA THR A 43 -13.39 2.30 -18.17
C THR A 43 -14.39 1.16 -18.05
N ASN A 44 -13.92 -0.08 -18.24
CA ASN A 44 -14.76 -1.27 -18.15
C ASN A 44 -15.31 -1.50 -16.73
N LEU A 45 -14.49 -1.30 -15.69
CA LEU A 45 -14.95 -1.39 -14.31
C LEU A 45 -15.99 -0.32 -13.98
N ASN A 46 -15.80 0.90 -14.47
CA ASN A 46 -16.75 1.99 -14.24
C ASN A 46 -18.09 1.77 -14.96
N GLN A 47 -18.11 1.04 -16.09
CA GLN A 47 -19.34 0.60 -16.75
C GLN A 47 -20.08 -0.46 -15.93
N LEU A 48 -19.36 -1.42 -15.33
CA LEU A 48 -19.94 -2.48 -14.52
C LEU A 48 -20.41 -2.00 -13.14
N SER A 49 -19.67 -1.07 -12.54
CA SER A 49 -19.84 -0.66 -11.15
C SER A 49 -19.36 0.79 -10.97
N PRO A 50 -20.23 1.77 -11.23
CA PRO A 50 -19.84 3.17 -11.23
C PRO A 50 -19.48 3.65 -9.81
N GLY A 51 -18.42 4.46 -9.71
CA GLY A 51 -18.03 5.11 -8.46
C GLY A 51 -16.88 4.44 -7.69
N ILE A 52 -16.22 3.43 -8.27
CA ILE A 52 -14.95 2.91 -7.74
C ILE A 52 -13.89 4.02 -7.79
N LYS A 53 -13.23 4.28 -6.65
CA LYS A 53 -12.17 5.30 -6.57
C LYS A 53 -10.85 4.73 -7.07
N VAL A 54 -10.26 5.33 -8.10
CA VAL A 54 -8.89 4.99 -8.53
C VAL A 54 -7.90 5.75 -7.65
N ILE A 55 -7.02 5.03 -6.97
CA ILE A 55 -6.01 5.60 -6.07
C ILE A 55 -4.68 5.70 -6.79
N ASN A 56 -4.03 6.86 -6.67
CA ASN A 56 -2.67 7.12 -7.14
C ASN A 56 -1.74 7.55 -6.00
N GLU A 57 -2.14 7.33 -4.75
CA GLU A 57 -1.37 7.68 -3.55
C GLU A 57 -0.35 6.58 -3.21
N ASN A 58 0.67 6.95 -2.43
CA ASN A 58 1.65 6.01 -1.89
C ASN A 58 0.96 5.07 -0.89
N LEU A 59 0.68 3.84 -1.32
CA LEU A 59 -0.01 2.87 -0.49
C LEU A 59 0.95 2.13 0.45
N GLU A 60 0.48 1.93 1.67
CA GLU A 60 1.12 1.12 2.69
C GLU A 60 0.17 0.01 3.12
N LEU A 61 0.69 -1.21 3.24
CA LEU A 61 -0.02 -2.35 3.79
C LEU A 61 0.68 -2.78 5.07
N LEU A 62 0.00 -2.65 6.21
CA LEU A 62 0.54 -3.01 7.53
C LEU A 62 1.89 -2.32 7.84
N GLY A 63 2.06 -1.07 7.40
CA GLY A 63 3.31 -0.32 7.55
C GLY A 63 4.44 -0.81 6.63
N CYS A 64 4.13 -1.53 5.55
CA CYS A 64 5.05 -1.90 4.49
C CYS A 64 4.63 -1.20 3.18
N PRO A 65 5.55 -0.61 2.42
CA PRO A 65 5.19 0.06 1.19
C PRO A 65 4.78 -0.93 0.11
N LEU A 66 3.68 -0.62 -0.60
CA LEU A 66 3.23 -1.40 -1.76
C LEU A 66 3.91 -0.96 -3.06
N THR A 67 4.59 0.18 -3.06
CA THR A 67 5.38 0.70 -4.19
C THR A 67 6.84 0.93 -3.83
N ARG A 68 7.70 0.99 -4.85
CA ARG A 68 9.13 1.25 -4.66
C ARG A 68 9.45 2.68 -4.19
N ASN A 69 8.54 3.64 -4.38
CA ASN A 69 8.80 5.05 -4.14
C ASN A 69 8.63 5.53 -2.68
N ASN A 70 8.43 4.62 -1.73
CA ASN A 70 8.20 4.98 -0.33
C ASN A 70 9.50 5.03 0.49
N ALA A 71 10.53 5.73 -0.01
CA ALA A 71 11.76 5.97 0.75
C ALA A 71 11.49 6.65 2.10
N ASN A 72 10.44 7.47 2.16
CA ASN A 72 9.98 8.17 3.37
C ASN A 72 9.48 7.23 4.47
N LEU A 73 9.18 5.98 4.15
CA LEU A 73 8.70 5.01 5.14
C LEU A 73 9.84 4.56 6.09
N PHE A 74 11.08 4.63 5.61
CA PHE A 74 12.27 4.37 6.41
C PHE A 74 12.84 5.63 7.07
N SER A 75 12.34 6.84 6.74
CA SER A 75 12.94 8.08 7.26
C SER A 75 12.89 8.13 8.78
N LYS A 76 11.74 7.80 9.38
CA LYS A 76 11.60 7.73 10.84
C LYS A 76 12.59 6.74 11.48
N LYS A 77 12.75 5.57 10.85
CA LYS A 77 13.67 4.54 11.36
C LYS A 77 15.12 4.97 11.23
N LEU A 78 15.46 5.70 10.16
CA LEU A 78 16.77 6.33 9.98
C LEU A 78 17.00 7.44 11.00
N ASP A 79 16.01 8.28 11.26
CA ASP A 79 16.09 9.36 12.26
C ASP A 79 16.29 8.80 13.67
N ASP A 80 15.58 7.71 14.01
CA ASP A 80 15.74 7.00 15.27
C ASP A 80 17.16 6.43 15.41
N ILE A 81 17.69 5.81 14.35
CA ILE A 81 19.07 5.29 14.32
C ILE A 81 20.09 6.42 14.42
N MET A 82 19.89 7.54 13.71
CA MET A 82 20.77 8.70 13.79
C MET A 82 20.79 9.26 15.21
N THR A 83 19.63 9.41 15.83
CA THR A 83 19.48 9.88 17.22
C THR A 83 20.22 8.95 18.18
N LEU A 84 20.06 7.62 18.03
CA LEU A 84 20.78 6.62 18.82
C LEU A 84 22.29 6.79 18.67
N CYS A 85 22.79 6.89 17.44
CA CYS A 85 24.22 7.10 17.16
C CYS A 85 24.76 8.40 17.76
N THR A 86 24.00 9.50 17.66
CA THR A 86 24.37 10.79 18.27
C THR A 86 24.50 10.67 19.78
N ASN A 87 23.56 9.99 20.44
CA ASN A 87 23.59 9.80 21.89
C ASN A 87 24.72 8.86 22.33
N LEU A 88 24.97 7.80 21.57
CA LEU A 88 26.08 6.86 21.85
C LEU A 88 27.44 7.53 21.76
N ASN A 89 27.63 8.49 20.86
CA ASN A 89 28.86 9.27 20.75
C ASN A 89 29.13 10.17 21.98
N GLN A 90 28.13 10.43 22.82
CA GLN A 90 28.29 11.16 24.07
C GLN A 90 28.66 10.26 25.26
N LEU A 91 28.61 8.94 25.08
CA LEU A 91 28.93 7.95 26.11
C LEU A 91 30.38 7.46 25.99
N SER A 92 30.90 6.89 27.07
CA SER A 92 32.19 6.20 27.01
C SER A 92 32.11 4.99 26.06
N LEU A 93 33.20 4.73 25.33
CA LEU A 93 33.31 3.64 24.34
C LEU A 93 32.81 2.28 24.85
N HIS A 94 33.11 1.94 26.11
CA HIS A 94 32.69 0.68 26.71
C HIS A 94 31.15 0.60 26.88
N VAL A 95 30.53 1.68 27.36
CA VAL A 95 29.08 1.75 27.56
C VAL A 95 28.35 1.82 26.22
N GLY A 96 28.87 2.63 25.28
CA GLY A 96 28.31 2.74 23.93
C GLY A 96 28.35 1.41 23.17
N TYR A 97 29.48 0.70 23.21
CA TYR A 97 29.60 -0.63 22.60
C TYR A 97 28.67 -1.67 23.24
N PHE A 98 28.54 -1.65 24.57
CA PHE A 98 27.62 -2.55 25.27
C PHE A 98 26.17 -2.32 24.85
N LEU A 99 25.72 -1.07 24.73
CA LEU A 99 24.35 -0.76 24.28
C LEU A 99 24.12 -1.17 22.83
N LEU A 100 25.04 -0.84 21.91
CA LEU A 100 24.96 -1.24 20.50
C LEU A 100 24.85 -2.74 20.29
N LYS A 101 25.52 -3.54 21.14
CA LYS A 101 25.52 -5.00 21.04
C LYS A 101 24.19 -5.63 21.50
N ASN A 102 23.44 -4.95 22.35
CA ASN A 102 22.23 -5.49 23.00
C ASN A 102 20.93 -4.79 22.55
N CYS A 103 21.00 -3.88 21.58
CA CYS A 103 19.86 -3.32 20.85
C CYS A 103 19.66 -4.07 19.53
#